data_AF-A0A2T5ND03-F1
#
_entry.id   AF-A0A2T5ND03-F1
#
_cell.length_a   1.000
_cell.length_b   1.000
_cell.length_c   1.000
_cell.angle_alpha   90.00
_cell.angle_beta   90.00
_cell.angle_gamma   90.00
#
_symmetry.space_group_name_H-M   'P 1'
#
loop_
_entity.id
_entity.type
_entity.pdbx_description
1 polymer ?
#
loop_
_entity_poly.entity_id
_entity_poly.type
_entity_poly.pdbx_seq_one_letter_code
_entity_poly.pdbx_strand_id
1 'polypeptide(L)'
;SCQLSGPILEYLHLNFAQAWQKETGEDLLGERDAQTVGECLERVFRQQKLPTANSVMAQILRTQPQENTQDIETLYLHTVGNATQYIYIENQYFRWPVLAERILKNVRTQTECGRDCTQHGQLHLFVVTNASDDGMGRGGVNTYRMLDALGRADTLPAAARTKQLEQLEQRLEAARQAERAGQTLPPGQSAADLAAQLEEARQ
;
A
#
# COMPACT_ATOMS: atom_id res chain seq x y z
N SER A 1 15.50 -5.63 -0.91
CA SER A 1 16.26 -4.38 -1.15
C SER A 1 16.70 -4.35 -2.62
N CYS A 2 17.05 -3.18 -3.13
CA CYS A 2 17.65 -3.04 -4.47
C CYS A 2 18.93 -2.19 -4.38
N GLN A 3 19.84 -2.39 -5.33
CA GLN A 3 21.01 -1.54 -5.51
C GLN A 3 20.79 -0.67 -6.76
N LEU A 4 21.02 0.63 -6.61
CA LEU A 4 20.84 1.60 -7.70
C LEU A 4 22.21 2.04 -8.22
N SER A 5 22.28 2.32 -9.51
CA SER A 5 23.44 2.89 -10.18
C SER A 5 22.99 3.81 -11.31
N GLY A 6 23.87 4.73 -11.72
CA GLY A 6 23.59 5.69 -12.77
C GLY A 6 22.93 6.98 -12.28
N PRO A 7 22.33 7.76 -13.19
CA PRO A 7 21.83 9.12 -12.91
C PRO A 7 20.77 9.18 -11.82
N ILE A 8 20.04 8.08 -11.58
CA ILE A 8 19.01 8.04 -10.55
C ILE A 8 19.55 8.36 -9.14
N LEU A 9 20.85 8.19 -8.93
CA LEU A 9 21.52 8.55 -7.67
C LEU A 9 21.48 10.05 -7.38
N GLU A 10 21.36 10.91 -8.40
CA GLU A 10 21.18 12.35 -8.23
C GLU A 10 19.91 12.64 -7.43
N TYR A 11 18.78 12.07 -7.84
CA TYR A 11 17.49 12.26 -7.16
C TYR A 11 17.46 11.66 -5.76
N LEU A 12 18.15 10.53 -5.56
CA LEU A 12 18.29 9.93 -4.23
C LEU A 12 19.12 10.83 -3.30
N HIS A 13 20.22 11.39 -3.82
CA HIS A 13 21.05 12.34 -3.07
C HIS A 13 20.30 13.63 -2.76
N LEU A 14 19.55 14.16 -3.73
CA LEU A 14 18.72 15.35 -3.56
C LEU A 14 17.74 15.19 -2.40
N ASN A 15 17.00 14.07 -2.36
CA ASN A 15 16.06 13.79 -1.28
C ASN A 15 16.75 13.73 0.10
N PHE A 16 17.94 13.11 0.17
CA PHE A 16 18.71 13.06 1.42
C PHE A 16 19.22 14.45 1.84
N ALA A 17 19.85 15.18 0.92
CA ALA A 17 20.48 16.45 1.23
C ALA A 17 19.46 17.53 1.64
N GLN A 18 18.29 17.56 1.00
CA GLN A 18 17.19 18.45 1.40
C GLN A 18 16.70 18.16 2.81
N ALA A 19 16.51 16.87 3.15
CA ALA A 19 16.13 16.48 4.50
C ALA A 19 17.23 16.82 5.52
N TRP A 20 18.51 16.59 5.17
CA TRP A 20 19.64 16.91 6.03
C TRP A 20 19.76 18.39 6.32
N GLN A 21 19.69 19.22 5.28
CA GLN A 21 19.75 20.68 5.41
C GLN A 21 18.60 21.20 6.27
N LYS A 22 17.40 20.64 6.13
CA LYS A 22 16.25 21.02 6.95
C LYS A 22 16.48 20.74 8.45
N GLU A 23 17.12 19.62 8.78
CA GLU A 23 17.33 19.24 10.19
C GLU A 23 18.61 19.81 10.82
N THR A 24 19.64 20.07 10.02
CA THR A 24 20.97 20.48 10.52
C THR A 24 21.37 21.90 10.13
N GLY A 25 20.75 22.46 9.09
CA GLY A 25 21.15 23.71 8.45
C GLY A 25 22.32 23.57 7.46
N GLU A 26 22.96 22.40 7.35
CA GLU A 26 24.11 22.18 6.46
C GLU A 26 23.66 21.98 5.00
N ASP A 27 24.22 22.77 4.08
CA ASP A 27 23.91 22.69 2.65
C ASP A 27 24.83 21.70 1.93
N LEU A 28 24.52 20.41 2.07
CA LEU A 28 25.27 19.35 1.41
C LEU A 28 25.21 19.41 -0.12
N LEU A 29 24.19 20.07 -0.72
CA LEU A 29 24.09 20.21 -2.17
C LEU A 29 25.17 21.18 -2.68
N GLY A 30 25.30 22.32 -2.00
CA GLY A 30 26.34 23.30 -2.28
C GLY A 30 27.74 22.78 -1.94
N GLU A 31 27.92 22.20 -0.75
CA GLU A 31 29.22 21.71 -0.27
C GLU A 31 29.84 20.62 -1.16
N ARG A 32 28.99 19.81 -1.81
CA ARG A 32 29.43 18.68 -2.64
C ARG A 32 29.35 18.95 -4.14
N ASP A 33 28.99 20.17 -4.53
CA ASP A 33 28.77 20.53 -5.94
C ASP A 33 27.85 19.51 -6.64
N ALA A 34 26.72 19.21 -6.00
CA ALA A 34 25.84 18.10 -6.36
C ALA A 34 25.33 18.18 -7.81
N GLN A 35 25.14 19.40 -8.33
CA GLN A 35 24.74 19.63 -9.72
C GLN A 35 25.81 19.12 -10.71
N THR A 36 27.07 19.55 -10.53
CA THR A 36 28.17 19.11 -11.40
C THR A 36 28.39 17.61 -11.31
N VAL A 37 28.26 17.04 -10.10
CA VAL A 37 28.32 15.59 -9.90
C VAL A 37 27.19 14.88 -10.65
N GLY A 38 25.95 15.36 -10.54
CA GLY A 38 24.78 14.83 -11.24
C GLY A 38 24.98 14.76 -12.76
N GLU A 39 25.42 15.85 -13.37
CA GLU A 39 25.74 15.91 -14.81
C GLU A 39 26.82 14.89 -15.22
N CYS A 40 27.77 14.62 -14.32
CA CYS A 40 28.82 13.63 -14.55
C CYS A 40 28.33 12.18 -14.39
N LEU A 41 27.28 11.91 -13.61
CA LEU A 41 26.80 10.55 -13.34
C LEU A 41 26.39 9.82 -14.61
N GLU A 42 25.69 10.49 -15.53
CA GLU A 42 25.26 9.88 -16.80
C GLU A 42 26.46 9.52 -17.68
N ARG A 43 27.44 10.43 -17.77
CA ARG A 43 28.67 10.20 -18.53
C ARG A 43 29.45 9.02 -17.95
N VAL A 44 29.63 9.00 -16.64
CA VAL A 44 30.36 7.94 -15.92
C VAL A 44 29.63 6.60 -16.06
N PHE A 45 28.31 6.58 -15.90
CA PHE A 45 27.50 5.37 -16.03
C PHE A 45 27.62 4.73 -17.42
N ARG A 46 27.54 5.54 -18.49
CA ARG A 46 27.74 5.05 -19.87
C ARG A 46 29.13 4.50 -20.12
N GLN A 47 30.16 4.99 -19.43
CA GLN A 47 31.54 4.52 -19.57
C GLN A 47 31.81 3.19 -18.84
N GLN A 48 30.99 2.82 -17.85
CA GLN A 48 31.22 1.62 -17.03
C GLN A 48 31.05 0.29 -17.79
N LYS A 49 30.67 0.30 -19.08
CA LYS A 49 30.44 -0.90 -19.93
C LYS A 49 29.64 -1.99 -19.21
N LEU A 50 28.71 -1.58 -18.34
CA LEU A 50 27.82 -2.52 -17.65
C LEU A 50 26.95 -3.23 -18.68
N PRO A 51 26.59 -4.51 -18.45
CA PRO A 51 25.65 -5.20 -19.31
C PRO A 51 24.35 -4.41 -19.43
N THR A 52 24.05 -3.88 -20.62
CA THR A 52 22.81 -3.16 -20.90
C THR A 52 21.56 -4.03 -20.74
N ALA A 53 21.73 -5.36 -20.74
CA ALA A 53 20.66 -6.32 -20.50
C ALA A 53 19.93 -6.14 -19.16
N ASN A 54 20.56 -5.49 -18.17
CA ASN A 54 19.98 -5.24 -16.85
C ASN A 54 19.60 -3.76 -16.61
N SER A 55 19.71 -2.90 -17.63
CA SER A 55 19.33 -1.50 -17.51
C SER A 55 17.82 -1.32 -17.61
N VAL A 56 17.23 -0.63 -16.64
CA VAL A 56 15.79 -0.35 -16.59
C VAL A 56 15.54 1.15 -16.46
N MET A 57 14.41 1.61 -16.98
CA MET A 57 13.90 2.93 -16.58
C MET A 57 13.44 2.85 -15.13
N ALA A 58 13.88 3.81 -14.32
CA ALA A 58 13.59 3.84 -12.89
C ALA A 58 13.21 5.25 -12.45
N GLN A 59 12.39 5.32 -11.40
CA GLN A 59 11.90 6.55 -10.81
C GLN A 59 12.00 6.43 -9.28
N ILE A 60 12.50 7.47 -8.62
CA ILE A 60 12.45 7.59 -7.15
C ILE A 60 11.08 8.13 -6.76
N LEU A 61 10.44 7.48 -5.79
CA LEU A 61 9.14 7.87 -5.25
C LEU A 61 9.25 8.01 -3.73
N ARG A 62 8.47 8.91 -3.16
CA ARG A 62 8.44 9.16 -1.72
C ARG A 62 7.03 9.42 -1.22
N THR A 63 6.87 9.26 0.09
CA THR A 63 5.73 9.77 0.84
C THR A 63 6.28 10.73 1.88
N GLN A 64 5.99 12.01 1.73
CA GLN A 64 6.51 13.07 2.59
C GLN A 64 5.40 14.09 2.88
N PRO A 65 4.67 13.94 4.01
CA PRO A 65 3.55 14.80 4.35
C PRO A 65 3.91 16.29 4.46
N GLN A 66 5.13 16.60 4.90
CA GLN A 66 5.63 17.98 5.03
C GLN A 66 5.73 18.71 3.68
N GLU A 67 5.80 17.95 2.58
CA GLU A 67 5.85 18.45 1.21
C GLU A 67 4.60 18.03 0.42
N ASN A 68 3.55 17.59 1.12
CA ASN A 68 2.28 17.13 0.53
C ASN A 68 2.47 16.09 -0.60
N THR A 69 3.46 15.20 -0.44
CA THR A 69 3.87 14.23 -1.47
C THR A 69 3.44 12.81 -1.09
N GLN A 70 2.76 12.11 -2.00
CA GLN A 70 2.27 10.73 -1.83
C GLN A 70 2.48 9.90 -3.11
N ASP A 71 3.67 9.99 -3.69
CA ASP A 71 3.96 9.38 -5.01
C ASP A 71 3.91 7.85 -4.98
N ILE A 72 4.34 7.25 -3.85
CA ILE A 72 4.30 5.79 -3.66
C ILE A 72 2.86 5.30 -3.77
N GLU A 73 1.91 5.93 -3.06
CA GLU A 73 0.49 5.58 -3.11
C GLU A 73 -0.05 5.63 -4.54
N THR A 74 0.27 6.72 -5.24
CA THR A 74 -0.14 6.96 -6.62
C THR A 74 0.40 5.87 -7.56
N LEU A 75 1.68 5.50 -7.44
CA LEU A 75 2.27 4.44 -8.26
C LEU A 75 1.58 3.10 -8.00
N TYR A 76 1.32 2.74 -6.74
CA TYR A 76 0.65 1.48 -6.41
C TYR A 76 -0.72 1.38 -7.10
N LEU A 77 -1.57 2.41 -6.98
CA LEU A 77 -2.90 2.44 -7.60
C LEU A 77 -2.84 2.45 -9.13
N HIS A 78 -1.84 3.12 -9.70
CA HIS A 78 -1.61 3.12 -11.15
C HIS A 78 -1.17 1.74 -11.64
N THR A 79 -0.26 1.08 -10.94
CA THR A 79 0.30 -0.22 -11.33
C THR A 79 -0.76 -1.31 -11.29
N VAL A 80 -1.50 -1.43 -10.17
CA VAL A 80 -2.57 -2.44 -10.07
C VAL A 80 -3.75 -2.14 -11.00
N GLY A 81 -3.94 -0.86 -11.36
CA GLY A 81 -4.92 -0.40 -12.34
C GLY A 81 -4.60 -0.79 -13.79
N ASN A 82 -3.36 -1.17 -14.09
CA ASN A 82 -2.89 -1.54 -15.43
C ASN A 82 -2.44 -3.01 -15.52
N ALA A 83 -2.45 -3.76 -14.41
CA ALA A 83 -2.02 -5.16 -14.39
C ALA A 83 -2.96 -6.06 -15.20
N THR A 84 -2.41 -6.98 -15.99
CA THR A 84 -3.19 -7.84 -16.91
C THR A 84 -3.03 -9.33 -16.68
N GLN A 85 -2.00 -9.78 -15.97
CA GLN A 85 -1.66 -11.21 -15.83
C GLN A 85 -1.51 -11.63 -14.36
N TYR A 86 -0.61 -10.99 -13.62
CA TYR A 86 -0.49 -11.24 -12.19
C TYR A 86 0.02 -10.03 -11.42
N ILE A 87 -0.24 -10.04 -10.12
CA ILE A 87 0.30 -9.11 -9.12
C ILE A 87 0.90 -9.98 -8.01
N TYR A 88 2.17 -9.75 -7.69
CA TYR A 88 2.85 -10.36 -6.54
C TYR A 88 3.17 -9.27 -5.53
N ILE A 89 2.72 -9.45 -4.28
CA ILE A 89 2.94 -8.52 -3.18
C ILE A 89 3.60 -9.27 -2.04
N GLU A 90 4.77 -8.80 -1.63
CA GLU A 90 5.41 -9.22 -0.40
C GLU A 90 5.55 -8.00 0.48
N ASN A 91 4.81 -7.96 1.60
CA ASN A 91 4.81 -6.81 2.49
C ASN A 91 4.49 -7.21 3.92
N GLN A 92 5.01 -6.46 4.90
CA GLN A 92 4.73 -6.70 6.32
C GLN A 92 3.25 -6.51 6.67
N TYR A 93 2.56 -5.59 5.97
CA TYR A 93 1.15 -5.28 6.21
C TYR A 93 0.35 -5.39 4.91
N PHE A 94 -0.80 -6.07 4.98
CA PHE A 94 -1.75 -6.17 3.89
C PHE A 94 -3.13 -5.70 4.35
N ARG A 95 -3.27 -4.38 4.50
CA ARG A 95 -4.42 -3.74 5.16
C ARG A 95 -4.87 -2.44 4.50
N TRP A 96 -4.96 -2.43 3.17
CA TRP A 96 -5.34 -1.26 2.38
C TRP A 96 -6.50 -1.58 1.42
N PRO A 97 -7.76 -1.50 1.88
CA PRO A 97 -8.93 -1.90 1.08
C PRO A 97 -9.06 -1.18 -0.27
N VAL A 98 -8.65 0.09 -0.34
CA VAL A 98 -8.66 0.88 -1.59
C VAL A 98 -7.83 0.21 -2.70
N LEU A 99 -6.74 -0.47 -2.34
CA LEU A 99 -5.92 -1.22 -3.30
C LEU A 99 -6.70 -2.42 -3.87
N ALA A 100 -7.42 -3.15 -3.02
CA ALA A 100 -8.26 -4.28 -3.44
C ALA A 100 -9.41 -3.81 -4.36
N GLU A 101 -10.11 -2.73 -3.97
CA GLU A 101 -11.14 -2.10 -4.79
C GLU A 101 -10.60 -1.68 -6.17
N ARG A 102 -9.38 -1.13 -6.23
CA ARG A 102 -8.73 -0.76 -7.49
C ARG A 102 -8.42 -1.95 -8.37
N ILE A 103 -7.96 -3.07 -7.80
CA ILE A 103 -7.71 -4.32 -8.54
C ILE A 103 -9.01 -4.86 -9.14
N LEU A 104 -10.08 -4.92 -8.34
CA LEU A 104 -11.38 -5.40 -8.80
C LEU A 104 -11.95 -4.50 -9.91
N LYS A 105 -11.81 -3.17 -9.76
CA LYS A 105 -12.21 -2.21 -10.79
C LYS A 105 -11.47 -2.47 -12.09
N ASN A 106 -10.15 -2.70 -12.05
CA ASN A 106 -9.36 -3.00 -13.23
C ASN A 106 -9.87 -4.26 -13.95
N VAL A 107 -10.11 -5.36 -13.21
CA VAL A 107 -10.65 -6.61 -13.79
C VAL A 107 -12.03 -6.39 -14.44
N ARG A 108 -12.91 -5.64 -13.79
CA ARG A 108 -14.23 -5.29 -14.34
C ARG A 108 -14.09 -4.50 -15.64
N THR A 109 -13.28 -3.43 -15.62
CA THR A 109 -13.06 -2.60 -16.81
C THR A 109 -12.44 -3.40 -17.97
N GLN A 110 -11.47 -4.28 -17.71
CA GLN A 110 -10.92 -5.12 -18.76
C GLN A 110 -11.97 -6.06 -19.37
N THR A 111 -12.80 -6.68 -18.52
CA THR A 111 -13.91 -7.56 -18.96
C THR A 111 -14.93 -6.79 -19.79
N GLU A 112 -15.34 -5.61 -19.33
CA GLU A 112 -16.27 -4.70 -20.02
C GLU A 112 -15.71 -4.23 -21.38
N CYS A 113 -14.39 -4.05 -21.48
CA CYS A 113 -13.70 -3.70 -22.72
C CYS A 113 -13.36 -4.93 -23.61
N GLY A 114 -13.96 -6.09 -23.35
CA GLY A 114 -13.91 -7.25 -24.24
C GLY A 114 -12.85 -8.31 -23.88
N ARG A 115 -12.20 -8.20 -22.72
CA ARG A 115 -11.29 -9.26 -22.25
C ARG A 115 -12.09 -10.49 -21.79
N ASP A 116 -11.91 -11.59 -22.50
CA ASP A 116 -12.36 -12.93 -22.09
C ASP A 116 -11.30 -13.65 -21.25
N CYS A 117 -11.60 -13.99 -19.99
CA CYS A 117 -10.70 -14.70 -19.09
C CYS A 117 -10.33 -16.12 -19.56
N THR A 118 -11.17 -16.77 -20.36
CA THR A 118 -10.91 -18.12 -20.89
C THR A 118 -9.90 -18.10 -22.04
N GLN A 119 -9.87 -17.01 -22.81
CA GLN A 119 -8.99 -16.84 -23.97
C GLN A 119 -7.71 -16.07 -23.63
N HIS A 120 -7.81 -15.03 -22.80
CA HIS A 120 -6.71 -14.09 -22.53
C HIS A 120 -6.00 -14.36 -21.19
N GLY A 121 -6.53 -15.29 -20.38
CA GLY A 121 -6.04 -15.59 -19.05
C GLY A 121 -6.61 -14.68 -17.96
N GLN A 122 -6.56 -15.18 -16.73
CA GLN A 122 -7.04 -14.51 -15.51
C GLN A 122 -5.97 -13.59 -14.93
N LEU A 123 -6.39 -12.58 -14.16
CA LEU A 123 -5.49 -11.80 -13.32
C LEU A 123 -5.29 -12.53 -11.98
N HIS A 124 -4.07 -12.99 -11.71
CA HIS A 124 -3.74 -13.68 -10.46
C HIS A 124 -3.16 -12.70 -9.42
N LEU A 125 -3.58 -12.84 -8.15
CA LEU A 125 -3.04 -12.07 -7.03
C LEU A 125 -2.36 -13.00 -6.03
N PHE A 126 -1.07 -12.81 -5.82
CA PHE A 126 -0.26 -13.52 -4.83
C PHE A 126 0.18 -12.55 -3.75
N VAL A 127 -0.09 -12.89 -2.48
CA VAL A 127 0.22 -12.05 -1.34
C VAL A 127 0.98 -12.86 -0.30
N VAL A 128 2.16 -12.38 0.06
CA VAL A 128 2.99 -12.90 1.14
C VAL A 128 3.07 -11.81 2.22
N THR A 129 2.52 -12.11 3.39
CA THR A 129 2.51 -11.20 4.55
C THR A 129 2.84 -11.98 5.81
N ASN A 130 3.35 -11.28 6.81
CA ASN A 130 3.62 -11.89 8.12
C ASN A 130 2.31 -12.42 8.73
N ALA A 131 2.39 -13.61 9.32
CA ALA A 131 1.27 -14.31 9.95
C ALA A 131 1.08 -13.98 11.45
N SER A 132 1.92 -13.11 12.02
CA SER A 132 1.95 -12.87 13.47
C SER A 132 0.93 -11.82 13.93
N ASP A 133 0.45 -11.99 15.16
CA ASP A 133 -0.45 -11.06 15.86
C ASP A 133 0.11 -9.63 15.95
N ASP A 134 1.43 -9.46 15.90
CA ASP A 134 2.12 -8.16 15.90
C ASP A 134 1.93 -7.38 14.59
N GLY A 135 1.75 -8.07 13.45
CA GLY A 135 1.31 -7.44 12.18
C GLY A 135 -0.19 -7.08 12.19
N MET A 136 -0.94 -7.73 13.08
CA MET A 136 -2.39 -7.66 13.32
C MET A 136 -2.71 -6.92 14.63
N GLY A 137 -2.00 -5.81 14.90
CA GLY A 137 -2.37 -4.87 15.96
C GLY A 137 -3.73 -4.19 15.70
N ARG A 138 -3.88 -2.91 16.06
CA ARG A 138 -5.11 -2.09 15.82
C ARG A 138 -5.65 -2.08 14.36
N GLY A 139 -4.93 -2.69 13.40
CA GLY A 139 -5.27 -2.75 11.98
C GLY A 139 -5.95 -4.03 11.48
N GLY A 140 -6.27 -5.01 12.35
CA GLY A 140 -6.90 -6.28 11.92
C GLY A 140 -8.21 -6.10 11.12
N VAL A 141 -8.99 -5.06 11.44
CA VAL A 141 -10.22 -4.70 10.70
C VAL A 141 -9.93 -4.39 9.22
N ASN A 142 -8.85 -3.65 8.93
CA ASN A 142 -8.51 -3.31 7.55
C ASN A 142 -7.90 -4.50 6.79
N THR A 143 -7.18 -5.39 7.47
CA THR A 143 -6.73 -6.67 6.88
C THR A 143 -7.93 -7.52 6.49
N TYR A 144 -8.92 -7.65 7.37
CA TYR A 144 -10.16 -8.35 7.07
C TYR A 144 -10.90 -7.72 5.90
N ARG A 145 -11.18 -6.41 5.95
CA ARG A 145 -11.86 -5.71 4.85
C ARG A 145 -11.15 -5.88 3.52
N MET A 146 -9.81 -5.93 3.55
CA MET A 146 -9.01 -6.17 2.35
C MET A 146 -9.18 -7.60 1.83
N LEU A 147 -9.12 -8.61 2.69
CA LEU A 147 -9.29 -10.02 2.31
C LEU A 147 -10.73 -10.33 1.90
N ASP A 148 -11.70 -9.76 2.59
CA ASP A 148 -13.13 -9.85 2.29
C ASP A 148 -13.46 -9.24 0.93
N ALA A 149 -12.95 -8.04 0.64
CA ALA A 149 -13.08 -7.44 -0.70
C ALA A 149 -12.51 -8.35 -1.79
N LEU A 150 -11.45 -9.11 -1.50
CA LEU A 150 -10.83 -10.06 -2.43
C LEU A 150 -11.51 -11.45 -2.44
N GLY A 151 -12.59 -11.64 -1.67
CA GLY A 151 -13.31 -12.91 -1.55
C GLY A 151 -12.51 -14.00 -0.83
N ARG A 152 -11.53 -13.63 0.00
CA ARG A 152 -10.61 -14.53 0.71
C ARG A 152 -10.65 -14.37 2.23
N ALA A 153 -11.78 -13.94 2.79
CA ALA A 153 -11.98 -13.85 4.23
C ALA A 153 -11.82 -15.21 4.97
N ASP A 154 -11.94 -16.32 4.24
CA ASP A 154 -11.70 -17.69 4.68
C ASP A 154 -10.23 -17.98 5.06
N THR A 155 -9.29 -17.21 4.52
CA THR A 155 -7.84 -17.45 4.71
C THR A 155 -7.27 -16.88 6.01
N LEU A 156 -8.06 -16.12 6.77
CA LEU A 156 -7.63 -15.61 8.07
C LEU A 156 -7.51 -16.75 9.08
N PRO A 157 -6.42 -16.83 9.87
CA PRO A 157 -6.33 -17.77 10.99
C PRO A 157 -7.54 -17.59 11.91
N ALA A 158 -8.11 -18.69 12.42
CA ALA A 158 -9.30 -18.63 13.27
C ALA A 158 -9.17 -17.65 14.45
N ALA A 159 -7.96 -17.50 15.01
CA ALA A 159 -7.65 -16.54 16.07
C ALA A 159 -7.91 -15.07 15.67
N ALA A 160 -7.68 -14.71 14.40
CA ALA A 160 -7.99 -13.39 13.87
C ALA A 160 -9.50 -13.14 13.80
N ARG A 161 -10.26 -14.14 13.35
CA ARG A 161 -11.74 -14.08 13.31
C ARG A 161 -12.32 -13.94 14.71
N THR A 162 -11.81 -14.71 15.68
CA THR A 162 -12.22 -14.61 17.09
C THR A 162 -11.92 -13.24 17.68
N LYS A 163 -10.70 -12.73 17.49
CA LYS A 163 -10.30 -11.38 17.96
C LYS A 163 -11.15 -10.27 17.33
N GLN A 164 -11.62 -10.45 16.11
CA GLN A 164 -12.53 -9.51 15.45
C GLN A 164 -13.95 -9.57 16.00
N LEU A 165 -14.49 -10.77 16.24
CA LEU A 165 -15.78 -10.92 16.92
C LEU A 165 -15.72 -10.25 18.30
N GLU A 166 -14.65 -10.48 19.06
CA GLU A 166 -14.43 -9.82 20.35
C GLU A 166 -14.35 -8.28 20.23
N GLN A 167 -13.65 -7.76 19.21
CA GLN A 167 -13.56 -6.31 18.99
C GLN A 167 -14.88 -5.69 18.54
N LEU A 168 -15.65 -6.37 17.70
CA LEU A 168 -16.98 -5.93 17.27
C LEU A 168 -17.97 -5.98 18.44
N GLU A 169 -17.90 -7.02 19.28
CA GLU A 169 -18.68 -7.12 20.51
C GLU A 169 -18.35 -5.98 21.48
N GLN A 170 -17.08 -5.69 21.71
CA GLN A 170 -16.65 -4.56 22.55
C GLN A 170 -17.12 -3.21 22.00
N ARG A 171 -17.04 -3.00 20.68
CA ARG A 171 -17.52 -1.76 20.04
C ARG A 171 -19.03 -1.63 20.11
N LEU A 172 -19.76 -2.74 19.94
CA LEU A 172 -21.22 -2.79 20.07
C LEU A 172 -21.65 -2.47 21.51
N GLU A 173 -20.95 -3.01 22.51
CA GLU A 173 -21.19 -2.68 23.91
C GLU A 173 -20.92 -1.21 24.21
N ALA A 174 -19.81 -0.66 23.74
CA ALA A 174 -19.49 0.76 23.88
C ALA A 174 -20.53 1.66 23.18
N ALA A 175 -20.98 1.29 21.97
CA ALA A 175 -22.02 2.01 21.25
C ALA A 175 -23.36 1.99 22.00
N ARG A 176 -23.77 0.82 22.53
CA ARG A 176 -24.97 0.69 23.38
C ARG A 176 -24.88 1.54 24.64
N GLN A 177 -23.70 1.65 25.25
CA GLN A 177 -23.48 2.50 26.42
C GLN A 177 -23.56 4.00 26.06
N ALA A 178 -22.96 4.40 24.94
CA ALA A 178 -23.01 5.78 24.45
C ALA A 178 -24.44 6.21 24.07
N GLU A 179 -25.21 5.34 23.40
CA GLU A 179 -26.62 5.58 23.09
C GLU A 179 -27.48 5.69 24.35
N ARG A 180 -27.27 4.82 25.35
CA ARG A 180 -27.92 4.91 26.67
C ARG A 180 -27.58 6.20 27.42
N ALA A 181 -26.37 6.74 27.20
CA ALA A 181 -25.93 8.02 27.74
C ALA A 181 -26.40 9.22 26.91
N GLY A 182 -27.20 9.01 25.86
CA GLY A 182 -27.75 10.07 25.00
C GLY A 182 -26.73 10.69 24.04
N GLN A 183 -25.59 10.04 23.81
CA GLN A 183 -24.57 10.52 22.87
C GLN A 183 -24.95 10.14 21.44
N THR A 184 -24.82 11.08 20.51
CA THR A 184 -25.05 10.84 19.09
C THR A 184 -23.78 10.26 18.46
N LEU A 185 -23.86 9.03 17.96
CA LEU A 185 -22.75 8.35 17.29
C LEU A 185 -22.72 8.70 15.79
N PRO A 186 -21.53 8.73 15.17
CA PRO A 186 -21.40 8.96 13.74
C PRO A 186 -22.03 7.82 12.91
N PRO A 187 -22.43 8.08 11.65
CA PRO A 187 -23.01 7.08 10.76
C PRO A 187 -22.07 5.87 10.58
N GLY A 188 -22.61 4.65 10.64
CA GLY A 188 -21.81 3.42 10.55
C GLY A 188 -21.15 2.98 11.87
N GLN A 189 -21.39 3.70 12.97
CA GLN A 189 -20.94 3.33 14.32
C GLN A 189 -22.11 3.22 15.31
N SER A 190 -23.36 3.29 14.84
CA SER A 190 -24.53 3.04 15.69
C SER A 190 -24.55 1.59 16.17
N ALA A 191 -25.24 1.32 17.28
CA ALA A 191 -25.39 -0.05 17.75
C ALA A 191 -26.12 -0.94 16.73
N ALA A 192 -27.00 -0.36 15.90
CA ALA A 192 -27.67 -1.07 14.82
C ALA A 192 -26.70 -1.48 13.69
N ASP A 193 -25.84 -0.56 13.24
CA ASP A 193 -24.86 -0.82 12.18
C ASP A 193 -23.81 -1.85 12.64
N LEU A 194 -23.34 -1.73 13.87
CA LEU A 194 -22.37 -2.66 14.46
C LEU A 194 -22.99 -4.04 14.73
N ALA A 195 -24.27 -4.11 15.07
CA ALA A 195 -24.98 -5.38 15.22
C ALA A 195 -25.13 -6.10 13.86
N ALA A 196 -25.46 -5.38 12.80
CA ALA A 196 -25.53 -5.94 11.45
C ALA A 196 -24.16 -6.47 10.99
N GLN A 197 -23.09 -5.71 11.22
CA GLN A 197 -21.71 -6.14 10.93
C GLN A 197 -21.28 -7.37 11.74
N LEU A 198 -21.71 -7.46 13.01
CA LEU A 198 -21.41 -8.63 13.85
C LEU A 198 -22.17 -9.87 13.39
N GLU A 199 -23.43 -9.72 12.95
CA GLU A 199 -24.23 -10.82 12.43
C GLU A 199 -23.69 -11.34 11.10
N GLU A 200 -23.30 -10.43 10.20
CA GLU A 200 -22.62 -10.75 8.94
C GLU A 200 -21.27 -11.45 9.18
N ALA A 201 -20.48 -10.99 10.17
CA ALA A 201 -19.20 -11.60 10.51
C ALA A 201 -19.30 -12.98 11.21
N ARG A 202 -20.50 -13.38 11.67
CA ARG A 202 -20.76 -14.69 12.30
C ARG A 202 -21.22 -15.76 11.30
N GLN A 203 -21.67 -15.36 10.11
CA GLN A 203 -22.06 -16.27 9.02
C GLN A 203 -20.85 -16.75 8.22
#